data_AF-A0A7X0ZU42-F1
#
_entry.id   AF-A0A7X0ZU42-F1
#
_cell.length_a   1.000
_cell.length_b   1.000
_cell.length_c   1.000
_cell.angle_alpha   90.00
_cell.angle_beta   90.00
_cell.angle_gamma   90.00
#
_symmetry.space_group_name_H-M   'P 1'
#
loop_
_entity.id
_entity.type
_entity.pdbx_description
1 polymer ?
#
loop_
_entity_poly.entity_id
_entity_poly.type
_entity_poly.pdbx_seq_one_letter_code
_entity_poly.pdbx_strand_id
1 'polypeptide(L)' 'MELLRLSAFTRQEQVALWNEAFADYLVTATMTEASFKARMESLFLFEEESLVATMNGEPAGIALTGTRAFQSKKIA' A
#
# COMPACT_ATOMS: atom_id res chain seq x y z
N MET A 1 8.39 16.30 6.54
CA MET A 1 7.92 14.93 6.30
C MET A 1 6.50 14.84 6.83
N GLU A 2 5.58 14.33 6.02
CA GLU A 2 4.18 14.17 6.39
C GLU A 2 3.75 12.72 6.20
N LEU A 3 2.71 12.29 6.93
CA LEU A 3 2.11 10.96 6.77
C LEU A 3 0.68 11.14 6.25
N LEU A 4 0.41 10.57 5.09
CA LEU A 4 -0.90 10.55 4.46
C LEU A 4 -1.48 9.15 4.49
N ARG A 5 -2.81 9.03 4.42
CA ARG A 5 -3.46 7.74 4.17
C ARG A 5 -3.24 7.33 2.72
N LEU A 6 -3.09 6.03 2.46
CA LEU A 6 -3.02 5.53 1.09
C LEU A 6 -4.32 5.87 0.32
N SER A 7 -5.46 5.89 1.02
CA SER A 7 -6.76 6.29 0.47
C SER A 7 -6.85 7.75 0.01
N ALA A 8 -5.85 8.60 0.29
CA ALA A 8 -5.76 9.95 -0.26
C ALA A 8 -5.27 9.98 -1.72
N PHE A 9 -4.72 8.86 -2.21
CA PHE A 9 -4.21 8.69 -3.57
C PHE A 9 -5.23 7.91 -4.40
N THR A 10 -5.34 8.23 -5.68
CA THR A 10 -6.12 7.46 -6.66
C THR A 10 -5.54 6.05 -6.82
N ARG A 11 -6.35 5.10 -7.30
CA ARG A 11 -5.88 3.73 -7.56
C ARG A 11 -4.63 3.69 -8.44
N GLN A 12 -4.60 4.53 -9.47
CA GLN A 12 -3.47 4.63 -10.39
C GLN A 12 -2.21 5.12 -9.67
N GLU A 13 -2.31 6.14 -8.82
CA GLU A 13 -1.18 6.65 -8.02
C GLU A 13 -0.69 5.62 -7.01
N GLN A 14 -1.59 4.86 -6.37
CA GLN A 14 -1.20 3.78 -5.45
C GLN A 14 -0.39 2.69 -6.16
N VAL A 15 -0.81 2.33 -7.38
CA VAL A 15 -0.09 1.34 -8.20
C VAL A 15 1.25 1.88 -8.68
N ALA A 16 1.31 3.15 -9.10
CA ALA A 16 2.56 3.81 -9.46
C ALA A 16 3.53 3.81 -8.28
N LEU A 17 3.07 4.20 -7.09
CA LEU A 17 3.85 4.20 -5.85
C LEU A 17 4.38 2.80 -5.50
N TRP A 18 3.56 1.75 -5.60
CA TRP A 18 4.02 0.38 -5.41
C TRP A 18 5.11 0.01 -6.43
N ASN A 19 4.85 0.26 -7.71
CA ASN A 19 5.77 -0.11 -8.77
C ASN A 19 7.12 0.60 -8.67
N GLU A 20 7.12 1.86 -8.23
CA GLU A 20 8.33 2.63 -7.95
C GLU A 20 9.05 2.09 -6.70
N ALA A 21 8.34 1.92 -5.59
CA ALA A 21 8.93 1.46 -4.32
C ALA A 21 9.59 0.07 -4.42
N PHE A 22 9.11 -0.78 -5.34
CA PHE A 22 9.60 -2.13 -5.55
C PHE A 22 10.32 -2.32 -6.90
N ALA A 23 10.66 -1.24 -7.61
CA ALA A 23 11.30 -1.31 -8.94
C ALA A 23 12.66 -2.02 -8.91
N ASP A 24 13.44 -1.80 -7.85
CA ASP A 24 14.81 -2.30 -7.70
C ASP A 24 14.89 -3.67 -7.00
N TYR A 25 13.75 -4.33 -6.78
CA TYR A 25 13.75 -5.67 -6.19
C TYR A 25 14.33 -6.69 -7.17
N LEU A 26 15.13 -7.64 -6.65
CA LEU A 26 15.72 -8.72 -7.44
C LEU A 26 14.67 -9.54 -8.22
N VAL A 27 13.47 -9.69 -7.63
CA VAL A 27 12.32 -10.31 -8.28
C VAL A 27 11.33 -9.22 -8.65
N THR A 28 10.94 -9.18 -9.92
CA THR A 28 9.96 -8.22 -10.43
C THR A 28 8.65 -8.29 -9.63
N ALA A 29 8.30 -7.17 -8.99
CA ALA A 29 7.09 -7.03 -8.19
C ALA A 29 6.08 -6.04 -8.79
N THR A 30 6.23 -5.71 -10.08
CA THR A 30 5.35 -4.78 -10.79
C THR A 30 3.90 -5.28 -10.84
N MET A 31 2.96 -4.37 -10.63
CA MET A 31 1.53 -4.61 -10.60
C MET A 31 0.77 -3.74 -11.60
N THR A 32 -0.29 -4.32 -12.14
CA THR A 32 -1.44 -3.62 -12.72
C THR A 32 -2.46 -3.29 -11.62
N GLU A 33 -3.41 -2.38 -11.87
CA GLU A 33 -4.51 -2.10 -10.93
C GLU A 33 -5.28 -3.36 -10.50
N ALA A 34 -5.53 -4.28 -11.45
CA ALA A 34 -6.21 -5.53 -11.16
C ALA A 34 -5.41 -6.43 -10.20
N SER A 35 -4.10 -6.59 -10.46
CA SER A 35 -3.23 -7.39 -9.58
C SER A 35 -3.00 -6.74 -8.22
N PHE A 36 -2.93 -5.40 -8.17
CA PHE A 36 -2.81 -4.64 -6.93
C PHE A 36 -4.06 -4.83 -6.07
N LYS A 37 -5.25 -4.67 -6.65
CA LYS A 37 -6.53 -4.92 -5.96
C LYS A 37 -6.57 -6.34 -5.39
N ALA A 38 -6.26 -7.35 -6.22
CA ALA A 38 -6.25 -8.75 -5.76
C ALA A 38 -5.22 -9.01 -4.64
N ARG A 39 -4.06 -8.35 -4.70
CA ARG A 39 -3.04 -8.41 -3.64
C ARG A 39 -3.56 -7.81 -2.34
N MET A 40 -4.16 -6.62 -2.39
CA MET A 40 -4.71 -5.94 -1.21
C MET A 40 -5.78 -6.81 -0.55
N GLU A 41 -6.70 -7.38 -1.33
CA GLU A 41 -7.75 -8.29 -0.85
C GLU A 41 -7.17 -9.58 -0.25
N SER A 42 -6.29 -10.27 -0.96
CA SER A 42 -5.72 -11.56 -0.49
C SER A 42 -4.89 -11.42 0.79
N LEU A 43 -4.27 -10.26 1.01
CA LEU A 43 -3.49 -9.96 2.19
C LEU A 43 -4.30 -9.28 3.31
N PHE A 44 -5.57 -8.94 3.05
CA PHE A 44 -6.46 -8.22 3.97
C PHE A 44 -5.88 -6.84 4.34
N LEU A 45 -5.32 -6.16 3.34
CA LEU A 45 -4.75 -4.81 3.46
C LEU A 45 -5.84 -3.77 3.20
N PHE A 46 -5.81 -2.68 3.97
CA PHE A 46 -6.80 -1.61 3.89
C PHE A 46 -6.12 -0.27 3.62
N GLU A 47 -6.60 0.47 2.61
CA GLU A 47 -6.02 1.76 2.20
C GLU A 47 -6.18 2.84 3.26
N GLU A 48 -7.27 2.77 4.01
CA GLU A 48 -7.62 3.69 5.10
C GLU A 48 -6.72 3.48 6.33
N GLU A 49 -6.18 2.27 6.50
CA GLU A 49 -5.26 1.91 7.57
C GLU A 49 -3.78 1.99 7.14
N SER A 50 -3.52 2.01 5.83
CA SER A 50 -2.18 2.11 5.23
C SER A 50 -1.70 3.57 5.16
N LEU A 51 -0.38 3.75 5.10
CA LEU A 51 0.28 5.05 5.17
C LEU A 51 1.25 5.26 4.02
N VAL A 52 1.37 6.52 3.59
CA VAL A 52 2.40 7.02 2.67
C VAL A 52 3.15 8.13 3.39
N ALA A 53 4.48 7.99 3.49
CA ALA A 53 5.34 9.07 3.95
C ALA A 53 5.68 9.96 2.77
N THR A 54 5.59 11.28 2.94
CA THR A 54 5.98 12.25 1.92
C THR A 54 7.09 13.17 2.44
N MET A 55 7.98 13.59 1.55
CA MET A 55 8.96 14.64 1.78
C MET A 55 8.93 15.64 0.63
N ASN A 56 8.80 16.93 0.95
CA ASN A 56 8.72 18.01 -0.05
C ASN A 56 7.63 17.80 -1.11
N GLY A 57 6.52 17.17 -0.74
CA GLY A 57 5.39 16.87 -1.63
C GLY A 57 5.50 15.53 -2.38
N GLU A 58 6.65 14.87 -2.35
CA GLU A 58 6.88 13.61 -3.06
C GLU A 58 6.77 12.40 -2.11
N PRO A 59 6.22 11.27 -2.57
CA PRO A 59 6.25 10.02 -1.82
C PRO A 59 7.69 9.56 -1.54
N ALA A 60 7.97 9.25 -0.28
CA ALA A 60 9.27 8.77 0.21
C ALA A 60 9.19 7.35 0.80
N GLY A 61 7.97 6.81 0.97
CA GLY A 61 7.78 5.44 1.44
C GLY A 61 6.30 5.08 1.58
N ILE A 62 6.03 3.78 1.58
CA ILE A 62 4.69 3.21 1.77
C ILE A 62 4.73 2.14 2.86
N ALA A 63 3.72 2.13 3.74
CA ALA A 63 3.50 1.11 4.74
C ALA A 63 2.07 0.58 4.61
N LEU A 64 1.93 -0.71 4.32
CA LEU A 64 0.64 -1.35 4.11
C LEU A 64 0.21 -2.08 5.37
N THR A 65 -0.98 -1.73 5.86
CA THR A 65 -1.55 -2.29 7.08
C THR A 65 -2.63 -3.27 6.70
N GLY A 66 -2.55 -4.49 7.23
CA GLY A 66 -3.62 -5.46 7.13
C GLY A 66 -4.16 -5.81 8.49
N THR A 67 -5.48 -5.97 8.59
CA THR A 67 -6.13 -6.37 9.83
C THR A 67 -7.01 -7.59 9.62
N ARG A 68 -6.98 -8.52 10.58
CA ARG A 68 -7.78 -9.74 10.56
C ARG A 68 -8.42 -9.98 11.91
N ALA A 69 -9.47 -10.79 11.95
CA ALA A 69 -10.02 -11.31 13.19
C ALA A 69 -9.50 -12.73 13.43
N PHE A 70 -8.94 -12.98 14.62
CA PHE A 70 -8.60 -14.32 15.08
C PHE A 70 -9.26 -14.55 16.44
N GLN A 71 -10.07 -15.61 16.55
CA GLN A 71 -10.85 -15.91 17.77
C GLN A 71 -11.66 -14.70 18.27
N SER A 72 -12.32 -13.98 17.36
CA SER A 72 -13.08 -12.76 17.63
C SER A 72 -12.28 -11.58 18.20
N LYS A 73 -10.95 -11.62 18.10
CA LYS A 73 -10.05 -10.50 18.44
C LYS A 73 -9.43 -9.91 17.17
N LYS A 74 -9.38 -8.58 17.07
CA LYS A 74 -8.67 -7.88 15.98
C LYS A 74 -7.16 -8.08 16.17
N ILE A 75 -6.50 -8.53 15.12
CA ILE A 75 -5.04 -8.60 14.99
C ILE A 75 -4.62 -7.69 13.83
N ALA A 76 -3.52 -6.96 14.03
CA ALA A 76 -2.92 -6.02 13.09
C ALA A 76 -1.41 -6.33 13.01
#